data_AF-A0A1I3YM97-F1
#
_entry.id   AF-A0A1I3YM97-F1
#
_cell.length_a   1.000
_cell.length_b   1.000
_cell.length_c   1.000
_cell.angle_alpha   90.00
_cell.angle_beta   90.00
_cell.angle_gamma   90.00
#
_symmetry.space_group_name_H-M   'P 1'
#
loop_
_entity.id
_entity.type
_entity.pdbx_description
1 polymer ?
#
loop_
_entity_poly.entity_id
_entity_poly.type
_entity_poly.pdbx_seq_one_letter_code
_entity_poly.pdbx_strand_id
1 'polypeptide(L)'
;MTMTLEVQKTAGIVGLLEALSAEMSIAAVSCGHLDSALGQLLEAVPPESRLKVMQELHMVDMLAQHITAITDFTAGLASSMAAEGQPDVDGALSRITLGDVAARLRATLDAKAA
;
A
#
# COMPACT_ATOMS: atom_id res chain seq x y z
N MET A 1 33.73 -12.77 -6.83
CA MET A 1 32.71 -13.70 -6.28
C MET A 1 31.78 -13.02 -5.27
N THR A 2 32.22 -12.01 -4.50
CA THR A 2 31.37 -11.25 -3.56
C THR A 2 30.36 -10.33 -4.25
N MET A 3 30.76 -9.65 -5.33
CA MET A 3 29.90 -8.71 -6.07
C MET A 3 28.70 -9.38 -6.77
N THR A 4 28.83 -10.63 -7.19
CA THR A 4 27.76 -11.40 -7.84
C THR A 4 26.67 -11.86 -6.86
N LEU A 5 27.01 -12.06 -5.58
CA LEU A 5 26.06 -12.47 -4.53
C LEU A 5 25.18 -11.29 -4.07
N GLU A 6 25.77 -10.11 -3.90
CA GLU A 6 25.03 -8.90 -3.50
C GLU A 6 24.02 -8.49 -4.58
N VAL A 7 24.42 -8.50 -5.86
CA VAL A 7 23.51 -8.19 -6.98
C VAL A 7 22.34 -9.20 -7.06
N GLN A 8 22.60 -10.50 -6.86
CA GLN A 8 21.56 -11.53 -6.86
C GLN A 8 20.56 -11.35 -5.70
N LYS A 9 21.05 -10.95 -4.53
CA LYS A 9 20.24 -10.68 -3.34
C LYS A 9 19.36 -9.44 -3.54
N THR A 10 19.93 -8.35 -4.05
CA THR A 10 19.17 -7.13 -4.38
C THR A 10 18.11 -7.38 -5.44
N ALA A 11 18.42 -8.12 -6.50
CA ALA A 11 17.46 -8.51 -7.52
C ALA A 11 16.30 -9.37 -6.95
N GLY A 12 16.60 -10.27 -6.01
CA GLY A 12 15.58 -11.06 -5.31
C GLY A 12 14.65 -10.21 -4.44
N ILE A 13 15.18 -9.22 -3.72
CA ILE A 13 14.38 -8.30 -2.90
C ILE A 13 13.53 -7.38 -3.77
N VAL A 14 14.09 -6.84 -4.86
CA VAL A 14 13.34 -6.02 -5.83
C VAL A 14 12.17 -6.82 -6.40
N GLY A 15 12.40 -8.04 -6.89
CA GLY A 15 11.33 -8.88 -7.43
C GLY A 15 10.27 -9.24 -6.39
N LEU A 16 10.65 -9.42 -5.12
CA LEU A 16 9.69 -9.62 -4.03
C LEU A 16 8.82 -8.38 -3.79
N LEU A 17 9.42 -7.19 -3.77
CA LEU A 17 8.70 -5.92 -3.59
C LEU A 17 7.75 -5.63 -4.76
N GLU A 18 8.18 -5.90 -5.99
CA GLU A 18 7.34 -5.79 -7.19
C GLU A 18 6.16 -6.75 -7.15
N ALA A 19 6.40 -8.02 -6.79
CA ALA A 19 5.34 -9.02 -6.64
C ALA A 19 4.33 -8.62 -5.55
N LEU A 20 4.81 -8.12 -4.40
CA LEU A 20 3.94 -7.63 -3.33
C LEU A 20 3.11 -6.43 -3.79
N SER A 21 3.74 -5.44 -4.44
CA SER A 21 3.05 -4.27 -4.98
C SER A 21 1.95 -4.66 -5.98
N ALA A 22 2.21 -5.67 -6.83
CA ALA A 22 1.22 -6.19 -7.77
C ALA A 22 0.02 -6.84 -7.06
N GLU A 23 0.26 -7.72 -6.07
CA GLU A 23 -0.82 -8.34 -5.28
C GLU A 23 -1.65 -7.30 -4.52
N MET A 24 -1.01 -6.27 -3.96
CA MET A 24 -1.70 -5.17 -3.29
C MET A 24 -2.54 -4.35 -4.27
N SER A 25 -2.07 -4.12 -5.49
CA SER A 25 -2.87 -3.47 -6.54
C SER A 25 -4.15 -4.27 -6.87
N ILE A 26 -4.09 -5.60 -6.90
CA ILE A 26 -5.26 -6.46 -7.09
C ILE A 26 -6.24 -6.32 -5.92
N ALA A 27 -5.73 -6.25 -4.69
CA ALA A 27 -6.55 -6.02 -3.50
C ALA A 27 -7.24 -4.65 -3.51
N ALA A 28 -6.55 -3.60 -3.99
CA ALA A 28 -7.13 -2.26 -4.13
C ALA A 28 -8.30 -2.25 -5.14
N VAL A 29 -8.15 -2.94 -6.28
CA VAL A 29 -9.24 -3.12 -7.25
C VAL A 29 -10.44 -3.82 -6.60
N SER A 30 -10.21 -4.85 -5.80
CA SER A 30 -11.26 -5.55 -5.06
C SER A 30 -11.99 -4.64 -4.07
N CYS A 31 -11.28 -3.71 -3.42
CA CYS A 31 -11.90 -2.69 -2.56
C CYS A 31 -12.80 -1.73 -3.36
N GLY A 32 -12.39 -1.34 -4.58
CA GLY A 32 -13.24 -0.54 -5.48
C GLY A 32 -14.53 -1.26 -5.88
N HIS A 33 -14.47 -2.58 -6.09
CA HIS A 33 -15.69 -3.38 -6.32
C HIS A 33 -16.60 -3.44 -5.09
N LEU A 34 -16.02 -3.56 -3.89
CA LEU A 34 -16.76 -3.55 -2.62
C LEU A 34 -17.44 -2.19 -2.38
N ASP A 35 -16.73 -1.09 -2.61
CA ASP A 35 -17.28 0.26 -2.50
C ASP A 35 -18.49 0.45 -3.43
N SER A 36 -18.36 0.03 -4.70
CA SER A 36 -19.48 0.08 -5.66
C SER A 36 -20.68 -0.77 -5.23
N ALA A 37 -20.44 -1.99 -4.73
CA ALA A 37 -21.50 -2.88 -4.25
C ALA A 37 -22.22 -2.32 -3.02
N LEU A 38 -21.47 -1.75 -2.07
CA LEU A 38 -22.02 -1.08 -0.89
C LEU A 38 -22.79 0.20 -1.27
N GLY A 39 -22.34 0.94 -2.28
CA GLY A 39 -23.05 2.09 -2.83
C GLY A 39 -24.41 1.70 -3.40
N GLN A 40 -24.48 0.61 -4.17
CA GLN A 40 -25.74 0.06 -4.67
C GLN A 40 -26.65 -0.42 -3.53
N LEU A 41 -26.08 -1.04 -2.48
CA LEU A 41 -26.85 -1.42 -1.29
C LEU A 41 -27.42 -0.20 -0.56
N LEU A 42 -26.68 0.91 -0.48
CA LEU A 42 -27.13 2.15 0.16
C LEU A 42 -28.43 2.68 -0.47
N GLU A 43 -28.60 2.53 -1.78
CA GLU A 43 -29.81 2.92 -2.52
C GLU A 43 -31.03 2.08 -2.13
N ALA A 44 -30.82 0.80 -1.78
CA ALA A 44 -31.88 -0.16 -1.49
C ALA A 44 -32.24 -0.28 0.01
N VAL A 45 -31.38 0.20 0.92
CA VAL A 45 -31.64 0.07 2.37
C VAL A 45 -32.60 1.14 2.91
N PRO A 46 -33.41 0.79 3.93
CA PRO A 46 -34.26 1.73 4.63
C PRO A 46 -33.47 2.91 5.23
N PRO A 47 -34.05 4.13 5.31
CA PRO A 47 -33.37 5.32 5.82
C PRO A 47 -32.70 5.15 7.18
N GLU A 48 -33.34 4.40 8.09
CA GLU A 48 -32.84 4.09 9.43
C GLU A 48 -31.53 3.28 9.44
N SER A 49 -31.22 2.58 8.35
CA SER A 49 -30.01 1.75 8.22
C SER A 49 -28.93 2.39 7.36
N ARG A 50 -29.23 3.48 6.63
CA ARG A 50 -28.29 4.14 5.71
C ARG A 50 -27.02 4.63 6.39
N LEU A 51 -27.14 5.18 7.61
CA LEU A 51 -25.97 5.63 8.37
C LEU A 51 -24.96 4.52 8.64
N LYS A 52 -25.42 3.29 8.91
CA LYS A 52 -24.53 2.14 9.11
C LYS A 52 -23.82 1.77 7.81
N VAL A 53 -24.55 1.73 6.69
CA VAL A 53 -23.96 1.41 5.38
C VAL A 53 -22.95 2.49 4.95
N MET A 54 -23.22 3.77 5.24
CA MET A 54 -22.26 4.86 5.00
C MET A 54 -20.98 4.72 5.83
N GLN A 55 -21.07 4.21 7.07
CA GLN A 55 -19.88 3.92 7.88
C GLN A 55 -19.05 2.78 7.27
N GLU A 56 -19.69 1.71 6.81
CA GLU A 56 -19.01 0.60 6.13
C GLU A 56 -18.33 1.07 4.83
N LEU A 57 -19.00 1.91 4.02
CA LEU A 57 -18.41 2.53 2.82
C LEU A 57 -17.14 3.30 3.17
N HIS A 58 -17.17 4.13 4.20
CA HIS A 58 -16.00 4.89 4.62
C HIS A 58 -14.85 3.99 5.09
N MET A 59 -15.16 2.88 5.76
CA MET A 59 -14.13 1.90 6.14
C MET A 59 -13.51 1.21 4.93
N VAL A 60 -14.29 0.87 3.90
CA VAL A 60 -13.78 0.28 2.66
C VAL A 60 -12.91 1.28 1.87
N ASP A 61 -13.33 2.54 1.79
CA ASP A 61 -12.52 3.61 1.19
C ASP A 61 -11.17 3.78 1.93
N MET A 62 -11.20 3.87 3.26
CA MET A 62 -9.98 3.94 4.06
C MET A 62 -9.07 2.71 3.85
N LEU A 63 -9.65 1.51 3.73
CA LEU A 63 -8.88 0.30 3.41
C LEU A 63 -8.23 0.40 2.03
N ALA A 64 -8.96 0.87 1.01
CA ALA A 64 -8.42 1.08 -0.34
C ALA A 64 -7.25 2.09 -0.33
N GLN A 65 -7.39 3.19 0.42
CA GLN A 65 -6.33 4.19 0.57
C GLN A 65 -5.09 3.63 1.27
N HIS A 66 -5.27 2.79 2.31
CA HIS A 66 -4.17 2.10 2.97
C HIS A 66 -3.43 1.16 2.01
N ILE A 67 -4.16 0.40 1.18
CA ILE A 67 -3.54 -0.51 0.22
C ILE A 67 -2.75 0.29 -0.82
N THR A 68 -3.34 1.34 -1.41
CA THR A 68 -2.65 2.21 -2.36
C THR A 68 -1.38 2.82 -1.77
N ALA A 69 -1.43 3.32 -0.53
CA ALA A 69 -0.26 3.86 0.15
C ALA A 69 0.89 2.83 0.26
N ILE A 70 0.58 1.57 0.58
CA ILE A 70 1.60 0.54 0.69
C ILE A 70 2.09 0.08 -0.69
N THR A 71 1.20 0.02 -1.70
CA THR A 71 1.56 -0.23 -3.10
C THR A 71 2.58 0.80 -3.59
N ASP A 72 2.32 2.09 -3.37
CA ASP A 72 3.21 3.18 -3.78
C ASP A 72 4.56 3.14 -3.07
N PHE A 73 4.53 2.84 -1.76
CA PHE A 73 5.74 2.68 -0.96
C PHE A 73 6.61 1.51 -1.45
N THR A 74 6.01 0.34 -1.65
CA THR A 74 6.73 -0.87 -2.09
C THR A 74 7.29 -0.71 -3.51
N ALA A 75 6.53 -0.10 -4.43
CA ALA A 75 7.00 0.23 -5.77
C ALA A 75 8.14 1.26 -5.74
N GLY A 76 8.06 2.28 -4.87
CA GLY A 76 9.11 3.28 -4.69
C GLY A 76 10.42 2.65 -4.19
N LEU A 77 10.34 1.75 -3.20
CA LEU A 77 11.50 1.01 -2.71
C LEU A 77 12.11 0.11 -3.80
N ALA A 78 11.30 -0.68 -4.51
CA ALA A 78 11.77 -1.53 -5.60
C ALA A 78 12.51 -0.70 -6.67
N SER A 79 11.93 0.44 -7.06
CA SER A 79 12.52 1.34 -8.05
C SER A 79 13.86 1.92 -7.60
N SER A 80 13.97 2.39 -6.35
CA SER A 80 15.24 2.93 -5.83
C SER A 80 16.33 1.85 -5.72
N MET A 81 15.97 0.67 -5.22
CA MET A 81 16.90 -0.45 -5.11
C MET A 81 17.40 -0.94 -6.47
N ALA A 82 16.53 -0.96 -7.49
CA ALA A 82 16.91 -1.33 -8.85
C ALA A 82 17.83 -0.29 -9.50
N ALA A 83 17.61 1.00 -9.25
CA ALA A 83 18.38 2.09 -9.87
C ALA A 83 19.72 2.36 -9.17
N GLU A 84 19.73 2.38 -7.84
CA GLU A 84 20.85 2.86 -7.02
C GLU A 84 21.51 1.75 -6.21
N GLY A 85 20.94 0.54 -6.22
CA GLY A 85 21.44 -0.61 -5.45
C GLY A 85 21.14 -0.54 -3.95
N GLN A 86 20.43 0.51 -3.50
CA GLN A 86 20.10 0.76 -2.10
C GLN A 86 18.65 1.28 -1.97
N PRO A 87 17.95 0.98 -0.87
CA PRO A 87 16.59 1.47 -0.66
C PRO A 87 16.57 2.96 -0.27
N ASP A 88 15.86 3.78 -1.05
CA ASP A 88 15.50 5.15 -0.67
C ASP A 88 14.16 5.15 0.09
N VAL A 89 14.24 4.95 1.39
CA VAL A 89 13.07 4.89 2.28
C VAL A 89 12.36 6.24 2.35
N ASP A 90 13.10 7.34 2.39
CA ASP A 90 12.52 8.68 2.53
C ASP A 90 11.77 9.10 1.26
N GLY A 91 12.37 8.86 0.09
CA GLY A 91 11.71 9.08 -1.19
C GLY A 91 10.48 8.19 -1.36
N ALA A 92 10.54 6.92 -0.95
CA ALA A 92 9.38 6.03 -1.00
C ALA A 92 8.25 6.50 -0.06
N LEU A 93 8.56 6.93 1.17
CA LEU A 93 7.56 7.45 2.12
C LEU A 93 6.93 8.76 1.63
N SER A 94 7.67 9.62 0.93
CA SER A 94 7.15 10.88 0.39
C SER A 94 6.10 10.70 -0.72
N ARG A 95 6.03 9.51 -1.33
CA ARG A 95 5.04 9.17 -2.37
C ARG A 95 3.69 8.78 -1.78
N ILE A 96 3.64 8.46 -0.50
CA ILE A 96 2.40 8.08 0.18
C ILE A 96 1.53 9.33 0.35
N THR A 97 0.31 9.26 -0.19
CA THR A 97 -0.68 10.34 -0.07
C THR A 97 -1.33 10.40 1.31
N LEU A 98 -1.54 9.25 1.95
CA LEU A 98 -2.14 9.15 3.28
C LEU A 98 -1.08 9.36 4.38
N GLY A 99 -0.92 10.62 4.81
CA GLY A 99 0.15 11.05 5.74
C GLY A 99 0.25 10.24 7.03
N ASP A 100 -0.88 9.82 7.62
CA ASP A 100 -0.88 8.98 8.83
C ASP A 100 -0.27 7.59 8.58
N VAL A 101 -0.47 7.02 7.38
CA VAL A 101 0.19 5.75 7.00
C VAL A 101 1.69 5.97 6.88
N ALA A 102 2.12 7.04 6.20
CA ALA A 102 3.52 7.38 6.05
C ALA A 102 4.21 7.58 7.42
N ALA A 103 3.55 8.29 8.34
CA ALA A 103 4.06 8.53 9.68
C ALA A 103 4.19 7.24 10.51
N ARG A 104 3.20 6.34 10.46
CA ARG A 104 3.27 5.05 11.15
C ARG A 104 4.36 4.14 10.59
N LEU A 105 4.53 4.11 9.26
CA LEU A 105 5.60 3.36 8.62
C LEU A 105 6.98 3.89 9.04
N ARG A 106 7.17 5.22 8.98
CA ARG A 106 8.39 5.90 9.46
C ARG A 106 8.73 5.49 10.89
N ALA A 107 7.80 5.70 11.82
CA ALA A 107 8.02 5.41 13.23
C ALA A 107 8.38 3.93 13.48
N THR A 108 7.75 3.01 12.74
CA THR A 108 8.04 1.58 12.84
C THR A 108 9.44 1.25 12.32
N LEU A 109 9.86 1.86 11.20
CA LEU A 109 11.19 1.68 10.63
C LEU A 109 12.28 2.24 11.55
N ASP A 110 12.08 3.45 12.07
CA ASP A 110 13.00 4.09 13.02
C ASP A 110 13.19 3.23 14.27
N ALA A 111 12.10 2.66 14.80
CA ALA A 111 12.13 1.77 15.96
C ALA A 111 12.84 0.43 15.70
N LYS A 112 12.97 0.00 14.44
CA LYS A 112 13.68 -1.24 14.05
C LYS A 112 15.15 -0.99 13.69
N ALA A 113 15.52 0.27 13.44
CA ALA A 113 16.89 0.68 13.13
C ALA A 113 17.72 1.04 14.38
N ALA A 114 17.05 1.26 15.52
CA ALA A 114 17.64 1.46 16.85
C ALA A 114 18.03 0.15 17.53
#